data_AF-A0A1W1EKS9-F1
#
_entry.id   AF-A0A1W1EKS9-F1
#
_cell.length_a   1.000
_cell.length_b   1.000
_cell.length_c   1.000
_cell.angle_alpha   90.00
_cell.angle_beta   90.00
_cell.angle_gamma   90.00
#
_symmetry.space_group_name_H-M   'P 1'
#
loop_
_entity.id
_entity.type
_entity.pdbx_description
1 polymer ?
#
loop_
_entity_poly.entity_id
_entity_poly.type
_entity_poly.pdbx_seq_one_letter_code
_entity_poly.pdbx_strand_id
1 'polypeptide(L)'
;MTTSYHGPFTIDVDSLGYPYKKREDYPLEYRKNGIDKLIEPLILGHLWYSDKAIGEFVKKFETSHPTTLFAFTGDHYSRRYFNSKPNLYESSSVPFILYGKNIKKGLLKTQKVGNHLDIFPTIFEMISPVGTPYYSFGKSLSLDNNQSFSYGYRRVINPNETIKISKKGMTVWDKNHTYFKSNRDLDLELKRLKDEYINRMGISWDITQKGYLSK
;
A
#
# COMPACT_ATOMS: atom_id res chain seq x y z
N MET A 1 6.65 14.33 -0.98
CA MET A 1 6.38 13.39 -2.09
C MET A 1 7.69 13.17 -2.83
N THR A 2 8.10 11.92 -3.00
CA THR A 2 9.32 11.56 -3.75
C THR A 2 8.99 11.37 -5.24
N THR A 3 9.94 11.62 -6.13
CA THR A 3 9.72 11.53 -7.58
C THR A 3 10.83 10.79 -8.33
N SER A 4 11.96 10.47 -7.67
CA SER A 4 13.12 9.85 -8.31
C SER A 4 12.80 8.46 -8.88
N TYR A 5 11.93 7.68 -8.24
CA TYR A 5 11.46 6.40 -8.78
C TYR A 5 10.29 6.56 -9.78
N HIS A 6 10.40 7.55 -10.66
CA HIS A 6 9.48 7.77 -11.77
C HIS A 6 10.28 8.07 -13.04
N GLY A 7 9.70 7.71 -14.19
CA GLY A 7 10.29 8.07 -15.48
C GLY A 7 10.41 9.60 -15.60
N PRO A 8 11.51 10.12 -16.19
CA PRO A 8 12.48 9.41 -17.01
C PRO A 8 13.74 8.91 -16.27
N PHE A 9 13.73 8.74 -14.95
CA PHE A 9 14.84 8.15 -14.18
C PHE A 9 16.16 8.95 -14.32
N THR A 10 16.12 10.21 -13.90
CA THR A 10 17.18 11.20 -14.16
C THR A 10 18.29 11.27 -13.11
N ILE A 11 18.24 10.44 -12.06
CA ILE A 11 19.28 10.44 -11.03
C ILE A 11 20.47 9.64 -11.54
N ASP A 12 21.67 10.21 -11.42
CA ASP A 12 22.92 9.49 -11.63
C ASP A 12 23.18 8.56 -10.44
N VAL A 13 22.52 7.41 -10.46
CA VAL A 13 22.63 6.39 -9.41
C VAL A 13 24.02 5.75 -9.36
N ASP A 14 24.77 5.80 -10.47
CA ASP A 14 26.12 5.25 -10.56
C ASP A 14 27.11 6.07 -9.73
N SER A 15 27.08 7.40 -9.83
CA SER A 15 27.93 8.26 -8.98
C SER A 15 27.55 8.22 -7.50
N LEU A 16 26.33 7.76 -7.19
CA LEU A 16 25.85 7.56 -5.83
C LEU A 16 26.20 6.18 -5.25
N GLY A 17 26.81 5.30 -6.04
CA GLY A 17 27.32 3.99 -5.58
C GLY A 17 26.37 2.82 -5.79
N TYR A 18 25.43 2.92 -6.74
CA TYR A 18 24.57 1.79 -7.11
C TYR A 18 25.40 0.60 -7.63
N PRO A 19 25.26 -0.61 -7.06
CA PRO A 19 26.18 -1.73 -7.36
C PRO A 19 25.80 -2.52 -8.61
N TYR A 20 24.56 -2.46 -9.08
CA TYR A 20 24.05 -3.37 -10.12
C TYR A 20 23.91 -2.67 -11.48
N LYS A 21 25.02 -2.38 -12.12
CA LYS A 21 25.06 -1.56 -13.36
C LYS A 21 24.57 -2.32 -14.58
N LYS A 22 24.75 -3.64 -14.58
CA LYS A 22 24.29 -4.56 -15.62
C LYS A 22 23.52 -5.72 -15.01
N ARG A 23 22.80 -6.47 -15.84
CA ARG A 23 21.99 -7.62 -15.40
C ARG A 23 22.85 -8.69 -14.74
N GLU A 24 24.10 -8.83 -15.19
CA GLU A 24 25.07 -9.80 -14.68
C GLU A 24 25.52 -9.49 -13.25
N ASP A 25 25.42 -8.23 -12.83
CA ASP A 25 25.77 -7.78 -11.49
C ASP A 25 24.70 -8.16 -10.45
N TYR A 26 23.49 -8.55 -10.90
CA TYR A 26 22.40 -8.91 -10.00
C TYR A 26 22.78 -10.16 -9.17
N PRO A 27 22.29 -10.25 -7.91
CA PRO A 27 22.46 -11.44 -7.09
C PRO A 27 22.10 -12.71 -7.86
N LEU A 28 22.86 -13.79 -7.66
CA LEU A 28 22.67 -15.05 -8.40
C LEU A 28 21.23 -15.56 -8.29
N GLU A 29 20.61 -15.41 -7.12
CA GLU A 29 19.21 -15.77 -6.91
C GLU A 29 18.25 -14.99 -7.80
N TYR A 30 18.50 -13.69 -8.02
CA TYR A 30 17.66 -12.85 -8.86
C TYR A 30 17.75 -13.29 -10.32
N ARG A 31 18.96 -13.62 -10.79
CA ARG A 31 19.17 -14.15 -12.14
C ARG A 31 18.54 -15.54 -12.33
N LYS A 32 18.67 -16.43 -11.34
CA LYS A 32 18.02 -17.77 -11.37
C LYS A 32 16.50 -17.67 -11.43
N ASN A 33 15.92 -16.68 -10.75
CA ASN A 33 14.48 -16.43 -10.75
C ASN A 33 14.00 -15.53 -11.90
N GLY A 34 14.90 -15.15 -12.82
CA GLY A 34 14.59 -14.35 -14.01
C GLY A 34 14.25 -12.89 -13.74
N ILE A 35 14.52 -12.38 -12.53
CA ILE A 35 14.24 -10.99 -12.12
C ILE A 35 15.04 -9.99 -12.96
N ASP A 36 16.27 -10.36 -13.34
CA ASP A 36 17.15 -9.62 -14.24
C ASP A 36 16.51 -9.32 -15.61
N LYS A 37 15.54 -10.15 -16.03
CA LYS A 37 14.76 -9.97 -17.26
C LYS A 37 13.51 -9.12 -17.05
N LEU A 38 13.05 -8.96 -15.80
CA LEU A 38 11.83 -8.24 -15.44
C LEU A 38 12.09 -6.78 -15.05
N ILE A 39 13.25 -6.49 -14.47
CA ILE A 39 13.59 -5.16 -13.95
C ILE A 39 14.94 -4.73 -14.49
N GLU A 40 14.95 -3.66 -15.28
CA GLU A 40 16.17 -3.08 -15.83
C GLU A 40 17.07 -2.47 -14.74
N PRO A 41 18.41 -2.57 -14.87
CA PRO A 41 19.38 -1.99 -13.94
C PRO A 41 19.09 -0.54 -13.54
N LEU A 42 18.80 0.32 -14.52
CA LEU A 42 18.49 1.74 -14.29
C LEU A 42 17.28 1.93 -13.35
N ILE A 43 16.25 1.12 -13.55
CA ILE A 43 14.99 1.22 -12.80
C ILE A 43 15.19 0.70 -11.37
N LEU A 44 15.87 -0.44 -11.22
CA LEU A 44 16.21 -0.97 -9.90
C LEU A 44 17.13 0.02 -9.15
N GLY A 45 18.03 0.71 -9.85
CA GLY A 45 18.86 1.77 -9.28
C GLY A 45 18.04 2.93 -8.72
N HIS A 46 16.97 3.33 -9.38
CA HIS A 46 16.09 4.39 -8.87
C HIS A 46 15.22 3.94 -7.69
N LEU A 47 14.83 2.67 -7.64
CA LEU A 47 14.19 2.09 -6.45
C LEU A 47 15.17 2.07 -5.27
N TRP A 48 16.40 1.59 -5.49
CA TRP A 48 17.48 1.60 -4.51
C TRP A 48 17.77 3.02 -4.00
N TYR A 49 17.87 4.00 -4.90
CA TYR A 49 18.11 5.39 -4.52
C TYR A 49 16.94 5.96 -3.71
N SER A 50 15.69 5.65 -4.07
CA SER A 50 14.53 6.08 -3.29
C SER A 50 14.55 5.55 -1.87
N ASP A 51 14.90 4.28 -1.67
CA ASP A 51 15.06 3.67 -0.34
C ASP A 51 16.21 4.32 0.45
N LYS A 52 17.38 4.44 -0.18
CA LYS A 52 18.57 5.10 0.39
C LYS A 52 18.26 6.54 0.83
N ALA A 53 17.61 7.34 -0.02
CA ALA A 53 17.30 8.73 0.25
C ALA A 53 16.33 8.89 1.44
N ILE A 54 15.34 7.99 1.57
CA ILE A 54 14.45 7.96 2.73
C ILE A 54 15.24 7.64 4.00
N GLY A 55 16.10 6.63 3.97
CA GLY A 55 16.94 6.26 5.12
C GLY A 55 17.88 7.36 5.57
N GLU A 56 18.55 8.03 4.61
CA GLU A 56 19.44 9.17 4.89
C GLU A 56 18.67 10.37 5.46
N PHE A 57 17.47 10.66 4.92
CA PHE A 57 16.58 11.69 5.45
C PHE A 57 16.23 11.42 6.92
N VAL A 58 15.76 10.20 7.23
CA VAL A 58 15.40 9.82 8.61
C VAL A 58 16.59 9.95 9.55
N LYS A 59 17.73 9.36 9.19
CA LYS A 59 18.95 9.40 10.02
C LYS A 59 19.39 10.83 10.33
N LYS A 60 19.34 11.72 9.33
CA LYS A 60 19.70 13.13 9.50
C LYS A 60 18.67 13.87 10.37
N PHE A 61 17.39 13.68 10.11
CA PHE A 61 16.31 14.42 10.79
C PHE A 61 16.16 14.01 12.25
N GLU A 62 16.27 12.71 12.54
CA GLU A 62 16.16 12.16 13.90
C GLU A 62 17.24 12.68 14.84
N THR A 63 18.41 13.07 14.31
CA THR A 63 19.51 13.65 15.11
C THR A 63 19.07 14.96 15.80
N SER A 64 18.27 15.79 15.14
CA SER A 64 17.77 17.05 15.71
C SER A 64 16.35 16.95 16.26
N HIS A 65 15.58 15.95 15.85
CA HIS A 65 14.18 15.75 16.29
C HIS A 65 13.94 14.29 16.71
N PRO A 66 14.48 13.86 17.87
CA PRO A 66 14.47 12.45 18.29
C PRO A 66 13.08 11.92 18.69
N THR A 67 12.06 12.78 18.72
CA THR A 67 10.67 12.41 19.05
C THR A 67 9.75 12.42 17.83
N THR A 68 10.29 12.64 16.62
CA THR A 68 9.49 12.65 15.39
C THR A 68 8.92 11.27 15.10
N LEU A 69 7.63 11.24 14.75
CA LEU A 69 6.97 10.10 14.12
C LEU A 69 7.15 10.20 12.62
N PHE A 70 7.71 9.16 12.01
CA PHE A 70 7.82 9.03 10.57
C PHE A 70 6.81 8.01 10.06
N ALA A 71 6.14 8.35 8.95
CA ALA A 71 5.20 7.48 8.25
C ALA A 71 5.56 7.45 6.76
N PHE A 72 5.74 6.25 6.21
CA PHE A 72 6.09 6.04 4.81
C PHE A 72 5.06 5.15 4.14
N THR A 73 4.65 5.51 2.93
CA THR A 73 3.80 4.66 2.10
C THR A 73 4.14 4.84 0.63
N GLY A 74 3.87 3.82 -0.18
CA GLY A 74 3.79 3.99 -1.63
C GLY A 74 2.49 4.72 -2.00
N ASP A 75 2.53 5.58 -3.01
CA ASP A 75 1.31 6.22 -3.56
C ASP A 75 0.43 5.21 -4.30
N HIS A 76 1.05 4.29 -5.03
CA HIS A 76 0.39 3.16 -5.67
C HIS A 76 1.34 1.95 -5.83
N TYR A 77 0.78 0.78 -6.12
CA TYR A 77 1.57 -0.41 -6.43
C TYR A 77 2.30 -0.24 -7.78
N SER A 78 3.50 -0.80 -7.88
CA SER A 78 4.30 -0.75 -9.12
C SER A 78 3.73 -1.71 -10.18
N ARG A 79 4.14 -1.54 -11.43
CA ARG A 79 3.92 -2.54 -12.50
C ARG A 79 5.15 -3.44 -12.71
N ARG A 80 6.14 -3.31 -11.83
CA ARG A 80 7.43 -4.01 -11.86
C ARG A 80 7.56 -4.81 -10.57
N TYR A 81 7.80 -6.10 -10.71
CA TYR A 81 7.75 -7.05 -9.60
C TYR A 81 9.00 -7.91 -9.59
N PHE A 82 9.41 -8.33 -8.39
CA PHE A 82 10.54 -9.24 -8.19
C PHE A 82 10.15 -10.72 -8.40
N ASN A 83 9.12 -10.97 -9.19
CA ASN A 83 8.70 -12.29 -9.63
C ASN A 83 7.93 -12.16 -10.96
N SER A 84 7.91 -13.22 -11.78
CA SER A 84 7.30 -13.19 -13.13
C SER A 84 5.78 -13.33 -13.15
N LYS A 85 5.17 -13.67 -12.02
CA LYS A 85 3.74 -13.96 -11.89
C LYS A 85 3.20 -13.37 -10.58
N PRO A 86 3.16 -12.03 -10.45
CA PRO A 86 2.74 -11.40 -9.23
C PRO A 86 1.30 -11.78 -8.93
N ASN A 87 1.03 -12.15 -7.69
CA ASN A 87 -0.34 -12.45 -7.28
C ASN A 87 -1.16 -11.15 -7.12
N LEU A 88 -2.47 -11.29 -6.88
CA LEU A 88 -3.33 -10.13 -6.77
C LEU A 88 -2.95 -9.22 -5.58
N TYR A 89 -2.47 -9.79 -4.46
CA TYR A 89 -2.02 -9.03 -3.30
C TYR A 89 -0.79 -8.17 -3.65
N GLU A 90 0.24 -8.77 -4.24
CA GLU A 90 1.46 -8.08 -4.68
C GLU A 90 1.15 -6.94 -5.67
N SER A 91 0.14 -7.12 -6.53
CA SER A 91 -0.31 -6.13 -7.51
C SER A 91 -1.45 -5.22 -7.03
N SER A 92 -1.69 -5.16 -5.73
CA SER A 92 -2.73 -4.30 -5.11
C SER A 92 -2.27 -3.57 -3.85
N SER A 93 -1.13 -3.96 -3.28
CA SER A 93 -0.67 -3.45 -1.98
C SER A 93 0.55 -2.54 -2.12
N VAL A 94 0.66 -1.63 -1.16
CA VAL A 94 1.83 -0.78 -0.94
C VAL A 94 2.31 -0.98 0.49
N PRO A 95 3.61 -0.81 0.79
CA PRO A 95 4.07 -0.81 2.17
C PRO A 95 3.47 0.39 2.92
N PHE A 96 3.17 0.21 4.20
CA PHE A 96 2.94 1.30 5.14
C PHE A 96 3.84 1.07 6.36
N ILE A 97 4.80 1.97 6.58
CA ILE A 97 5.82 1.84 7.61
C ILE A 97 5.68 3.01 8.57
N LEU A 98 5.57 2.69 9.87
CA LEU A 98 5.68 3.64 10.97
C LEU A 98 7.04 3.45 11.65
N TYR A 99 7.73 4.54 11.91
CA TYR A 99 9.03 4.55 12.56
C TYR A 99 9.15 5.73 13.54
N GLY A 100 9.80 5.51 14.67
CA GLY A 100 10.07 6.54 15.68
C GLY A 100 10.26 5.94 17.07
N LYS A 101 10.71 6.76 18.03
CA LYS A 101 11.15 6.34 19.37
C LYS A 101 10.20 5.40 20.13
N ASN A 102 8.89 5.58 20.01
CA ASN A 102 7.88 4.81 20.74
C ASN A 102 7.11 3.81 19.87
N ILE A 103 7.56 3.57 18.63
CA ILE A 103 6.93 2.61 17.72
C ILE A 103 7.48 1.22 18.01
N LYS A 104 6.63 0.35 18.56
CA LYS A 104 6.96 -1.04 18.89
C LYS A 104 6.42 -2.00 17.84
N LYS A 105 7.12 -3.13 17.65
CA LYS A 105 6.62 -4.24 16.83
C LYS A 105 5.25 -4.69 17.37
N GLY A 106 4.27 -4.81 16.48
CA GLY A 106 2.90 -5.18 16.83
C GLY A 106 1.99 -4.02 17.25
N LEU A 107 2.47 -2.77 17.20
CA LEU A 107 1.62 -1.58 17.37
C LEU A 107 0.44 -1.60 16.39
N LEU A 108 0.72 -1.92 15.13
CA LEU A 108 -0.30 -2.30 14.16
C LEU A 108 -0.41 -3.83 14.21
N LYS A 109 -1.61 -4.36 14.50
CA LYS A 109 -1.82 -5.81 14.50
C LYS A 109 -1.61 -6.35 13.08
N THR A 110 -0.88 -7.44 12.94
CA THR A 110 -0.55 -8.06 11.64
C THR A 110 -1.77 -8.58 10.87
N GLN A 111 -2.91 -8.74 11.55
CA GLN A 111 -4.19 -9.14 10.96
C GLN A 111 -5.06 -7.94 10.54
N LYS A 112 -4.52 -6.72 10.55
CA LYS A 112 -5.24 -5.52 10.10
C LYS A 112 -4.97 -5.30 8.61
N VAL A 113 -6.03 -5.00 7.88
CA VAL A 113 -5.97 -4.47 6.52
C VAL A 113 -6.35 -3.00 6.55
N GLY A 114 -5.68 -2.19 5.73
CA GLY A 114 -5.94 -0.76 5.63
C GLY A 114 -5.72 -0.24 4.21
N ASN A 115 -6.08 1.02 3.98
CA ASN A 115 -5.75 1.78 2.78
C ASN A 115 -5.26 3.19 3.14
N HIS A 116 -5.01 4.03 2.14
CA HIS A 116 -4.52 5.40 2.36
C HIS A 116 -5.45 6.29 3.20
N LEU A 117 -6.76 6.05 3.20
CA LEU A 117 -7.70 6.81 4.03
C LEU A 117 -7.51 6.54 5.53
N ASP A 118 -6.95 5.38 5.87
CA ASP A 118 -6.70 4.95 7.24
C ASP A 118 -5.40 5.55 7.81
N ILE A 119 -4.54 6.14 6.98
CA ILE A 119 -3.24 6.69 7.42
C ILE A 119 -3.42 7.89 8.34
N PHE A 120 -4.23 8.87 7.93
CA PHE A 120 -4.50 10.06 8.75
C PHE A 120 -5.06 9.73 10.14
N PRO A 121 -6.19 8.99 10.28
CA PRO A 121 -6.74 8.69 11.60
C PRO A 121 -5.77 7.89 12.47
N THR A 122 -4.98 6.99 11.87
CA THR A 122 -3.93 6.23 12.59
C THR A 122 -2.89 7.17 13.20
N ILE A 123 -2.32 8.06 12.39
CA ILE A 123 -1.30 9.01 12.85
C ILE A 123 -1.90 9.99 13.86
N PHE A 124 -3.08 10.53 13.57
CA PHE A 124 -3.75 11.53 14.40
C PHE A 124 -4.01 11.00 15.80
N GLU A 125 -4.59 9.80 15.94
CA GLU A 125 -4.84 9.21 17.25
C GLU A 125 -3.57 8.84 18.02
N MET A 126 -2.45 8.62 17.32
CA MET A 126 -1.17 8.36 17.97
C MET A 126 -0.52 9.62 18.55
N ILE A 127 -0.78 10.80 17.98
CA ILE A 127 -0.12 12.05 18.36
C ILE A 127 -1.03 13.01 19.14
N SER A 128 -2.35 12.87 19.00
CA SER A 128 -3.34 13.74 19.64
C SER A 128 -3.71 13.25 21.04
N PRO A 129 -4.15 14.14 21.94
CA PRO A 129 -4.74 13.74 23.21
C PRO A 129 -5.92 12.77 23.01
N VAL A 130 -6.03 11.78 23.90
CA VAL A 130 -7.15 10.83 23.90
C VAL A 130 -8.48 11.58 23.93
N GLY A 131 -9.41 11.20 23.05
CA GLY A 131 -10.73 11.81 22.94
C GLY A 131 -10.80 13.06 22.07
N THR A 132 -9.71 13.47 21.41
CA THR A 132 -9.73 14.59 20.45
C THR A 132 -10.66 14.26 19.27
N PRO A 133 -11.70 15.07 18.99
CA PRO A 133 -12.63 14.79 17.92
C PRO A 133 -12.02 15.09 16.54
N TYR A 134 -12.29 14.23 15.57
CA TYR A 134 -11.93 14.43 14.17
C TYR A 134 -12.93 13.71 13.26
N TYR A 135 -13.05 14.17 12.01
CA TYR A 135 -13.85 13.52 10.98
C TYR A 135 -12.92 12.83 9.99
N SER A 136 -13.24 11.59 9.62
CA SER A 136 -12.44 10.80 8.69
C SER A 136 -13.30 9.82 7.91
N PHE A 137 -12.95 9.60 6.65
CA PHE A 137 -13.51 8.51 5.83
C PHE A 137 -12.88 7.16 6.14
N GLY A 138 -11.61 7.15 6.55
CA GLY A 138 -10.91 5.95 7.02
C GLY A 138 -10.99 5.80 8.54
N LYS A 139 -10.41 4.72 9.05
CA LYS A 139 -10.37 4.40 10.49
C LYS A 139 -8.93 4.14 10.92
N SER A 140 -8.61 4.49 12.16
CA SER A 140 -7.30 4.25 12.74
C SER A 140 -6.96 2.76 12.80
N LEU A 141 -5.77 2.38 12.36
CA LEU A 141 -5.28 1.00 12.34
C LEU A 141 -4.75 0.53 13.70
N SER A 142 -4.47 1.45 14.63
CA SER A 142 -3.92 1.15 15.96
C SER A 142 -5.00 0.72 16.96
N LEU A 143 -6.26 1.11 16.75
CA LEU A 143 -7.37 0.71 17.60
C LEU A 143 -7.88 -0.69 17.25
N ASP A 144 -8.42 -1.39 18.25
CA ASP A 144 -9.24 -2.59 18.07
C ASP A 144 -10.59 -2.25 17.44
N ASN A 145 -10.56 -1.89 16.16
CA ASN A 145 -11.73 -1.90 15.29
C ASN A 145 -11.90 -3.26 14.61
N ASN A 146 -13.15 -3.66 14.38
CA ASN A 146 -13.51 -4.87 13.62
C ASN A 146 -13.42 -4.64 12.10
N GLN A 147 -12.41 -3.91 11.61
CA GLN A 147 -12.23 -3.69 10.18
C GLN A 147 -11.67 -4.96 9.53
N SER A 148 -12.57 -5.78 9.01
CA SER A 148 -12.22 -7.02 8.31
C SER A 148 -11.83 -6.81 6.85
N PHE A 149 -12.22 -5.68 6.25
CA PHE A 149 -12.01 -5.39 4.83
C PHE A 149 -11.42 -3.99 4.61
N SER A 150 -10.55 -3.89 3.62
CA SER A 150 -10.02 -2.66 3.05
C SER A 150 -10.44 -2.55 1.59
N TYR A 151 -10.83 -1.35 1.17
CA TYR A 151 -11.39 -1.10 -0.16
C TYR A 151 -10.45 -0.16 -0.93
N GLY A 152 -10.21 -0.47 -2.20
CA GLY A 152 -9.44 0.35 -3.12
C GLY A 152 -10.03 0.25 -4.53
N TYR A 153 -9.49 0.99 -5.49
CA TYR A 153 -10.04 0.98 -6.84
C TYR A 153 -10.05 -0.44 -7.44
N ARG A 154 -11.25 -1.00 -7.62
CA ARG A 154 -11.49 -2.37 -8.11
C ARG A 154 -10.81 -3.46 -7.28
N ARG A 155 -10.55 -3.18 -6.01
CA ARG A 155 -9.89 -4.07 -5.06
C ARG A 155 -10.60 -4.07 -3.71
N VAL A 156 -10.69 -5.25 -3.13
CA VAL A 156 -11.06 -5.44 -1.73
C VAL A 156 -10.05 -6.42 -1.14
N ILE A 157 -9.55 -6.15 0.06
CA ILE A 157 -8.57 -7.00 0.74
C ILE A 157 -9.07 -7.29 2.15
N ASN A 158 -8.97 -8.54 2.58
CA ASN A 158 -9.06 -8.96 3.97
C ASN A 158 -7.77 -9.73 4.34
N PRO A 159 -7.55 -10.10 5.62
CA PRO A 159 -6.32 -10.79 6.03
C PRO A 159 -6.05 -12.14 5.33
N ASN A 160 -7.06 -12.73 4.71
CA ASN A 160 -7.00 -14.04 4.08
C ASN A 160 -7.08 -13.99 2.55
N GLU A 161 -7.71 -12.96 2.00
CA GLU A 161 -8.10 -12.91 0.59
C GLU A 161 -7.89 -11.53 -0.02
N THR A 162 -7.53 -11.54 -1.30
CA THR A 162 -7.53 -10.36 -2.16
C THR A 162 -8.56 -10.56 -3.27
N ILE A 163 -9.42 -9.57 -3.48
CA ILE A 163 -10.56 -9.66 -4.37
C ILE A 163 -10.49 -8.55 -5.41
N LYS A 164 -10.57 -8.93 -6.69
CA LYS A 164 -10.67 -8.02 -7.82
C LYS A 164 -12.13 -7.91 -8.25
N ILE A 165 -12.63 -6.68 -8.29
CA ILE A 165 -14.01 -6.40 -8.69
C ILE A 165 -14.04 -5.84 -10.13
N SER A 166 -14.98 -6.35 -10.93
CA SER A 166 -15.21 -5.90 -12.30
C SER A 166 -16.69 -5.96 -12.65
N LYS A 167 -17.06 -5.38 -13.80
CA LYS A 167 -18.42 -5.51 -14.34
C LYS A 167 -18.81 -6.98 -14.58
N LYS A 168 -17.85 -7.84 -14.94
CA LYS A 168 -18.08 -9.25 -15.28
C LYS A 168 -18.30 -10.15 -14.05
N GLY A 169 -17.83 -9.74 -12.87
CA GLY A 169 -17.81 -10.57 -11.67
C GLY A 169 -16.59 -10.27 -10.80
N MET A 170 -16.31 -11.19 -9.88
CA MET A 170 -15.26 -11.09 -8.88
C MET A 170 -14.21 -12.18 -9.11
N THR A 171 -12.94 -11.82 -8.97
CA THR A 171 -11.85 -12.79 -8.87
C THR A 171 -11.30 -12.76 -7.45
N VAL A 172 -11.40 -13.87 -6.74
CA VAL A 172 -10.96 -14.03 -5.34
C VAL A 172 -9.66 -14.82 -5.34
N TRP A 173 -8.66 -14.32 -4.63
CA TRP A 173 -7.36 -14.95 -4.45
C TRP A 173 -7.20 -15.19 -2.95
N ASP A 174 -7.22 -16.44 -2.52
CA ASP A 174 -6.80 -16.82 -1.17
C ASP A 174 -5.29 -17.16 -1.17
N LYS A 175 -4.75 -17.62 -0.04
CA LYS A 175 -3.32 -17.97 0.10
C LYS A 175 -2.86 -19.12 -0.82
N ASN A 176 -3.78 -19.94 -1.34
CA ASN A 176 -3.50 -21.22 -2.00
C ASN A 176 -4.19 -21.38 -3.38
N HIS A 177 -5.23 -20.60 -3.70
CA HIS A 177 -6.11 -20.80 -4.84
C HIS A 177 -6.64 -19.48 -5.42
N THR A 178 -7.01 -19.53 -6.71
CA THR A 178 -7.69 -18.45 -7.41
C THR A 178 -9.07 -18.91 -7.87
N TYR A 179 -10.09 -18.14 -7.53
CA TYR A 179 -11.48 -18.39 -7.89
C TYR A 179 -12.00 -17.25 -8.76
N PHE A 180 -12.68 -17.58 -9.84
CA PHE A 180 -13.49 -16.62 -10.60
C PHE A 180 -14.97 -16.94 -10.38
N LYS A 181 -15.73 -15.96 -9.91
CA LYS A 181 -17.19 -16.07 -9.77
C LYS A 181 -17.86 -15.00 -10.62
N SER A 182 -18.68 -15.41 -11.58
CA SER A 182 -19.50 -14.47 -12.35
C SER A 182 -20.57 -13.87 -11.43
N ASN A 183 -21.21 -12.78 -11.86
CA ASN A 183 -22.30 -12.17 -11.07
C ASN A 183 -23.45 -13.14 -10.76
N ARG A 184 -23.68 -14.16 -11.62
CA ARG A 184 -24.71 -15.18 -11.42
C ARG A 184 -24.32 -16.20 -10.34
N ASP A 185 -23.02 -16.39 -10.14
CA ASP A 185 -22.44 -17.42 -9.27
C ASP A 185 -22.04 -16.88 -7.89
N LEU A 186 -22.30 -15.61 -7.61
CA LEU A 186 -22.01 -15.02 -6.30
C LEU A 186 -22.98 -15.56 -5.25
N ASP A 187 -22.42 -16.07 -4.16
CA ASP A 187 -23.14 -16.33 -2.92
C ASP A 187 -23.60 -15.02 -2.24
N LEU A 188 -24.42 -15.15 -1.19
CA LEU A 188 -25.01 -14.00 -0.49
C LEU A 188 -23.96 -13.09 0.16
N GLU A 189 -22.85 -13.65 0.64
CA GLU A 189 -21.77 -12.91 1.29
C GLU A 189 -21.04 -12.02 0.28
N LEU A 190 -20.62 -12.59 -0.85
CA LEU A 190 -19.92 -11.84 -1.89
C LEU A 190 -20.83 -10.82 -2.58
N LYS A 191 -22.14 -11.09 -2.67
CA LYS A 191 -23.12 -10.08 -3.11
C LYS A 191 -23.12 -8.87 -2.17
N ARG A 192 -23.24 -9.08 -0.86
CA ARG A 192 -23.18 -8.01 0.14
C ARG A 192 -21.88 -7.23 0.08
N LEU A 193 -20.75 -7.93 -0.05
CA LEU A 193 -19.43 -7.29 -0.17
C LEU A 193 -19.35 -6.40 -1.43
N LYS A 194 -19.88 -6.88 -2.55
CA LYS A 194 -19.91 -6.12 -3.81
C LYS A 194 -20.79 -4.87 -3.68
N ASP A 195 -21.96 -4.99 -3.05
CA ASP A 195 -22.86 -3.85 -2.82
C ASP A 195 -22.21 -2.82 -1.89
N GLU A 196 -21.55 -3.26 -0.82
CA GLU A 196 -20.80 -2.38 0.07
C GLU A 196 -19.66 -1.67 -0.68
N TYR A 197 -18.90 -2.39 -1.50
CA TYR A 197 -17.88 -1.80 -2.37
C TYR A 197 -18.47 -0.73 -3.29
N ILE A 198 -19.60 -1.01 -3.95
CA ILE A 198 -20.26 -0.05 -4.85
C ILE A 198 -20.66 1.20 -4.08
N ASN A 199 -21.24 1.06 -2.88
CA ASN A 199 -21.63 2.20 -2.05
C ASN A 199 -20.44 3.06 -1.63
N ARG A 200 -19.30 2.42 -1.28
CA ARG A 200 -18.07 3.13 -0.91
C ARG A 200 -17.42 3.85 -2.09
N MET A 201 -17.40 3.22 -3.26
CA MET A 201 -16.84 3.82 -4.48
C MET A 201 -17.79 4.78 -5.17
N GLY A 202 -19.08 4.71 -4.82
CA GLY A 202 -20.16 5.51 -5.37
C GLY A 202 -20.33 6.87 -4.68
N ILE A 203 -19.41 7.28 -3.80
CA ILE A 203 -19.36 8.65 -3.29
C ILE A 203 -19.23 9.56 -4.51
N SER A 204 -20.34 10.21 -4.86
CA SER A 204 -20.44 11.01 -6.05
C SER A 204 -19.74 12.34 -5.85
N TRP A 205 -19.30 12.94 -6.96
CA TRP A 205 -18.86 14.33 -7.00
C TRP A 205 -19.83 15.28 -6.28
N ASP A 206 -21.13 14.98 -6.35
CA ASP A 206 -22.20 15.77 -5.75
C ASP A 206 -22.18 15.76 -4.20
N ILE A 207 -21.76 14.64 -3.58
CA ILE A 207 -21.59 14.54 -2.12
C ILE A 207 -20.37 15.37 -1.66
N THR A 208 -19.26 15.33 -2.42
CA THR A 208 -18.08 16.18 -2.17
C THR A 208 -18.37 17.67 -2.35
N GLN A 209 -19.27 18.03 -3.27
CA GLN A 209 -19.63 19.43 -3.53
C GLN A 209 -20.64 20.00 -2.53
N LYS A 210 -21.59 19.18 -2.05
CA LYS A 210 -22.71 19.66 -1.23
C LYS A 210 -22.50 19.54 0.28
N GLY A 211 -21.43 18.87 0.72
CA GLY A 211 -21.15 18.61 2.13
C GLY A 211 -22.17 17.67 2.78
N TYR A 212 -21.81 17.10 3.93
CA TYR A 212 -22.79 16.43 4.79
C TYR A 212 -23.82 17.47 5.25
N LEU A 213 -24.95 17.57 4.54
CA LEU A 213 -26.15 18.14 5.14
C LEU A 213 -26.69 17.09 6.10
N SER A 214 -26.27 17.20 7.37
CA SER A 214 -27.08 16.74 8.48
C SER A 214 -28.49 17.30 8.26
N LYS A 215 -29.46 16.40 8.06
CA LYS A 215 -30.85 16.73 8.38
C LYS A 215 -31.00 16.81 9.89
#